data_AF-A0A1F3ZEM9-F1
#
_entry.id   AF-A0A1F3ZEM9-F1
#
_cell.length_a   1.000
_cell.length_b   1.000
_cell.length_c   1.000
_cell.angle_alpha   90.00
_cell.angle_beta   90.00
_cell.angle_gamma   90.00
#
_symmetry.space_group_name_H-M   'P 1'
#
loop_
_entity.id
_entity.type
_entity.pdbx_description
1 polymer ?
#
loop_
_entity_poly.entity_id
_entity_poly.type
_entity_poly.pdbx_seq_one_letter_code
_entity_poly.pdbx_strand_id
1 'polypeptide(L)'
;MRGLPLTAYRLPLTPKHLGRVDFEPTWHAMQAFTATRGPDTPDEIWLLEHPPVFTLGLAGKREHILHTTDIPILPIDRGGQVTYHGPGQVVAYLLLDLKRRGYGV
;
A
#
# COMPACT_ATOMS: atom_id res chain seq x y z
N MET A 1 9.64 -33.81 -8.44
CA MET A 1 9.16 -32.43 -8.33
C MET A 1 8.34 -32.12 -9.57
N ARG A 2 7.00 -32.15 -9.49
CA ARG A 2 6.14 -31.87 -10.66
C ARG A 2 5.98 -30.36 -10.79
N GLY A 3 6.48 -29.80 -11.89
CA GLY A 3 6.27 -28.38 -12.21
C GLY A 3 4.78 -28.09 -12.34
N LEU A 4 4.30 -27.14 -11.54
CA LEU A 4 2.93 -26.63 -11.66
C LEU A 4 2.77 -25.96 -13.04
N PRO A 5 1.66 -26.17 -13.75
CA PRO A 5 1.44 -25.59 -15.06
C PRO A 5 1.43 -24.05 -14.99
N LEU A 6 2.09 -23.41 -15.96
CA LEU A 6 2.25 -21.95 -16.11
C LEU A 6 0.93 -21.16 -16.20
N THR A 7 -0.21 -21.84 -16.29
CA THR A 7 -1.55 -21.26 -16.32
C THR A 7 -2.09 -20.85 -14.95
N ALA A 8 -1.51 -21.33 -13.85
CA ALA A 8 -1.99 -21.02 -12.50
C ALA A 8 -1.60 -19.61 -11.97
N TYR A 9 -0.80 -18.84 -12.72
CA TYR A 9 -0.14 -17.60 -12.26
C TYR A 9 -0.64 -16.29 -12.90
N ARG A 10 -1.86 -16.25 -13.47
CA ARG A 10 -2.18 -15.25 -14.52
C ARG A 10 -3.39 -14.35 -14.32
N LEU A 11 -3.87 -14.11 -13.10
CA LEU A 11 -4.73 -12.94 -12.95
C LEU A 11 -3.91 -11.67 -13.22
N PRO A 12 -4.37 -10.80 -14.14
CA PRO A 12 -3.61 -9.62 -14.54
C PRO A 12 -3.40 -8.70 -13.34
N LEU A 13 -2.25 -8.02 -13.30
CA LEU A 13 -2.06 -6.88 -12.41
C LEU A 13 -2.81 -5.70 -13.02
N THR A 14 -3.82 -5.18 -12.33
CA THR A 14 -4.65 -4.08 -12.84
C THR A 14 -4.11 -2.75 -12.31
N PRO A 15 -3.61 -1.85 -13.18
CA PRO A 15 -3.21 -0.52 -12.76
C PRO A 15 -4.42 0.36 -12.47
N LYS A 16 -4.35 1.14 -11.39
CA LYS A 16 -5.28 2.23 -11.08
C LYS A 16 -4.51 3.52 -10.91
N HIS A 17 -4.88 4.53 -11.69
CA HIS A 17 -4.37 5.89 -11.54
C HIS A 17 -5.41 6.70 -10.77
N LEU A 18 -5.12 7.01 -9.50
CA LEU A 18 -6.11 7.66 -8.62
C LEU A 18 -5.95 9.18 -8.56
N GLY A 19 -4.87 9.72 -9.14
CA GLY A 19 -4.56 11.14 -9.05
C GLY A 19 -4.11 11.53 -7.64
N ARG A 20 -4.56 12.68 -7.14
CA ARG A 20 -4.30 13.12 -5.77
C ARG A 20 -5.46 12.76 -4.86
N VAL A 21 -5.20 11.99 -3.81
CA VAL A 21 -6.22 11.46 -2.90
C VAL A 21 -5.79 11.57 -1.45
N ASP A 22 -6.75 11.69 -0.53
CA ASP A 22 -6.46 11.73 0.90
C ASP A 22 -5.91 10.39 1.40
N PHE A 23 -4.98 10.46 2.36
CA PHE A 23 -4.26 9.30 2.85
C PHE A 23 -5.19 8.28 3.53
N GLU A 24 -5.94 8.72 4.55
CA GLU A 24 -6.74 7.84 5.41
C GLU A 24 -7.81 7.01 4.66
N PRO A 25 -8.68 7.61 3.81
CA PRO A 25 -9.64 6.80 3.06
C PRO A 25 -8.96 5.86 2.06
N THR A 26 -7.84 6.26 1.47
CA THR A 26 -7.06 5.40 0.56
C THR A 26 -6.49 4.21 1.31
N TRP A 27 -5.94 4.43 2.51
CA TRP A 27 -5.44 3.36 3.37
C TRP A 27 -6.53 2.36 3.77
N HIS A 28 -7.69 2.83 4.19
CA HIS A 28 -8.82 1.95 4.49
C HIS A 28 -9.33 1.21 3.26
N ALA A 29 -9.32 1.83 2.08
CA ALA A 29 -9.67 1.16 0.83
C ALA A 29 -8.68 0.03 0.50
N MET A 30 -7.38 0.21 0.73
CA MET A 30 -6.37 -0.84 0.55
C MET A 30 -6.60 -2.02 1.51
N GLN A 31 -6.91 -1.72 2.77
CA GLN A 31 -7.22 -2.73 3.79
C GLN A 31 -8.48 -3.51 3.41
N ALA A 32 -9.56 -2.81 3.03
CA ALA A 32 -10.81 -3.43 2.61
C ALA A 32 -10.61 -4.32 1.38
N PHE A 33 -9.95 -3.82 0.33
CA PHE A 33 -9.63 -4.61 -0.87
C PHE A 33 -8.88 -5.90 -0.51
N THR A 34 -7.86 -5.78 0.36
CA THR A 34 -7.05 -6.92 0.79
C THR A 34 -7.84 -7.92 1.64
N ALA A 35 -8.75 -7.45 2.49
CA ALA A 35 -9.57 -8.29 3.35
C ALA A 35 -10.69 -9.03 2.59
N THR A 36 -11.25 -8.43 1.54
CA THR A 36 -12.40 -8.98 0.81
C THR A 36 -12.01 -9.72 -0.47
N ARG A 37 -10.74 -9.70 -0.89
CA ARG A 37 -10.30 -10.38 -2.12
C ARG A 37 -10.51 -11.89 -2.03
N GLY A 38 -11.02 -12.47 -3.12
CA GLY A 38 -11.13 -13.91 -3.31
C GLY A 38 -10.02 -14.47 -4.19
N PRO A 39 -10.01 -15.80 -4.42
CA PRO A 39 -9.03 -16.47 -5.29
C PRO A 39 -8.97 -15.89 -6.71
N ASP A 40 -10.12 -15.42 -7.22
CA ASP A 40 -10.27 -14.88 -8.57
C ASP A 40 -10.16 -13.36 -8.66
N THR A 41 -9.98 -12.66 -7.53
CA THR A 41 -9.80 -11.20 -7.53
C THR A 41 -8.42 -10.85 -8.11
N PRO A 42 -8.35 -10.09 -9.23
CA PRO A 42 -7.07 -9.65 -9.78
C PRO A 42 -6.29 -8.80 -8.79
N ASP A 43 -4.96 -8.90 -8.82
CA ASP A 43 -4.13 -7.98 -8.03
C ASP A 43 -4.17 -6.57 -8.62
N GLU A 44 -3.91 -5.57 -7.78
CA GLU A 44 -3.93 -4.16 -8.20
C GLU A 44 -2.62 -3.43 -7.86
N ILE A 45 -2.26 -2.46 -8.70
CA ILE A 45 -1.25 -1.44 -8.38
C ILE A 45 -1.90 -0.07 -8.42
N TRP A 46 -1.88 0.66 -7.31
CA TRP A 46 -2.46 2.00 -7.23
C TRP A 46 -1.35 3.03 -7.32
N LEU A 47 -1.45 3.90 -8.31
CA LEU A 47 -0.52 5.00 -8.59
C LEU A 47 -1.20 6.32 -8.28
N LEU A 48 -0.63 7.09 -7.36
CA LEU A 48 -1.26 8.29 -6.81
C LEU A 48 -0.26 9.27 -6.19
N GLU A 49 -0.77 10.42 -5.78
CA GLU A 49 -0.13 11.36 -4.86
C GLU A 49 -1.03 11.58 -3.63
N HIS A 50 -0.44 12.02 -2.52
CA HIS A 50 -1.20 12.49 -1.36
C HIS A 50 -1.01 14.00 -1.15
N PRO A 51 -1.99 14.69 -0.55
CA PRO A 51 -1.72 15.93 0.18
C PRO A 51 -0.62 15.71 1.24
N PRO A 52 0.00 16.79 1.77
CA PRO A 52 1.01 16.68 2.82
C PRO A 52 0.53 15.83 4.01
N VAL A 53 1.25 14.77 4.33
CA VAL A 53 0.95 13.88 5.46
C VAL A 53 2.22 13.21 5.97
N PHE A 54 2.34 13.07 7.28
CA PHE A 54 3.31 12.18 7.90
C PHE A 54 2.63 10.87 8.28
N THR A 55 3.27 9.75 7.97
CA THR A 55 2.80 8.44 8.42
C THR A 55 3.81 7.81 9.36
N LEU A 56 3.32 7.20 10.44
CA LEU A 56 4.12 6.54 11.44
C LEU A 56 3.88 5.03 11.33
N GLY A 57 4.88 4.30 10.83
CA GLY A 57 4.84 2.84 10.77
C GLY A 57 5.02 2.19 12.14
N LEU A 58 4.97 0.85 12.18
CA LEU A 58 5.01 0.05 13.41
C LEU A 58 6.29 0.25 14.25
N ALA A 59 7.42 0.61 13.62
CA ALA A 59 8.67 0.92 14.32
C ALA A 59 8.83 2.42 14.65
N GLY A 60 7.83 3.22 14.30
CA GLY A 60 7.81 4.65 14.52
C GLY A 60 7.34 5.00 15.92
N LYS A 61 7.99 6.02 16.51
CA LYS A 61 7.54 6.66 17.75
C LYS A 61 7.23 8.12 17.47
N ARG A 62 6.28 8.70 18.21
CA ARG A 62 5.96 10.15 18.11
C ARG A 62 7.19 11.02 18.37
N GLU A 63 8.11 10.54 19.20
CA GLU A 63 9.40 11.16 19.53
C GLU A 63 10.29 11.40 18.31
N HIS A 64 10.10 10.65 17.22
CA HIS A 64 10.88 10.82 15.99
C HIS A 64 10.43 12.04 15.16
N ILE A 65 9.39 12.74 15.61
CA ILE A 65 8.90 13.96 14.97
C ILE A 65 9.63 15.14 15.60
N LEU A 66 10.68 15.60 14.90
CA LEU A 66 11.66 16.55 15.41
C LEU A 66 11.12 17.97 15.59
N HIS A 67 9.98 18.30 14.95
CA HIS A 67 9.41 19.65 14.93
C HIS A 67 7.88 19.61 15.00
N THR A 68 7.29 20.64 15.62
CA THR A 68 5.85 20.89 15.56
C THR A 68 5.45 21.22 14.13
N THR A 69 4.35 20.63 13.66
CA THR A 69 3.83 20.83 12.31
C THR A 69 2.30 20.76 12.33
N ASP A 70 1.66 21.52 11.44
CA ASP A 70 0.22 21.43 11.19
C ASP A 70 -0.12 20.29 10.21
N ILE A 71 0.89 19.62 9.65
CA ILE A 71 0.70 18.49 8.76
C ILE A 71 0.17 17.29 9.56
N PRO A 72 -0.92 16.62 9.13
CA PRO A 72 -1.46 15.46 9.81
C PRO A 72 -0.41 14.35 10.00
N ILE A 73 -0.40 13.75 11.18
CA ILE A 73 0.46 12.61 11.52
C ILE A 73 -0.42 11.40 11.82
N LEU A 74 -0.37 10.39 10.96
CA LEU A 74 -1.22 9.21 11.04
C LEU A 74 -0.42 7.97 11.44
N PRO A 75 -0.73 7.31 12.57
CA PRO A 75 -0.19 5.99 12.87
C PRO A 75 -0.84 4.92 11.99
N ILE A 76 -0.04 4.07 11.36
CA ILE A 76 -0.50 3.08 10.38
C ILE A 76 0.23 1.74 10.54
N ASP A 77 -0.25 0.72 9.83
CA ASP A 77 0.17 -0.67 9.97
C ASP A 77 1.35 -1.09 9.09
N ARG A 78 2.01 -0.15 8.38
CA ARG A 78 3.22 -0.46 7.60
C ARG A 78 4.46 -0.64 8.48
N GLY A 79 5.42 -1.41 7.99
CA GLY A 79 6.77 -1.45 8.57
C GLY A 79 7.52 -0.12 8.47
N GLY A 80 8.63 -0.01 9.22
CA GLY A 80 9.49 1.17 9.22
C GLY A 80 9.06 2.26 10.21
N GLN A 81 9.79 3.38 10.20
CA GLN A 81 9.60 4.52 11.11
C GLN A 81 8.64 5.56 10.51
N VAL A 82 8.95 6.85 10.64
CA VAL A 82 8.22 7.98 10.06
C VAL A 82 8.58 8.17 8.58
N THR A 83 7.61 8.57 7.76
CA THR A 83 7.87 9.08 6.40
C THR A 83 6.89 10.20 6.06
N TYR A 84 7.25 11.01 5.08
CA TYR A 84 6.43 12.09 4.53
C TYR A 84 5.91 11.73 3.13
N HIS A 85 4.66 12.11 2.87
CA HIS A 85 4.08 12.11 1.53
C HIS A 85 3.50 13.48 1.21
N GLY A 86 3.53 13.87 -0.07
CA GLY A 86 3.00 15.15 -0.52
C GLY A 86 3.00 15.32 -2.04
N PRO A 87 2.49 16.47 -2.53
CA PRO A 87 2.44 16.80 -3.95
C PRO A 87 3.78 16.62 -4.67
N GLY A 88 3.74 15.99 -5.85
CA GLY A 88 4.93 15.71 -6.67
C GLY A 88 5.67 14.42 -6.29
N GLN A 89 5.29 13.73 -5.21
CA GLN A 89 5.79 12.40 -4.88
C GLN A 89 4.82 11.33 -5.40
N VAL A 90 5.25 10.59 -6.42
CA VAL A 90 4.48 9.41 -6.88
C VAL A 90 4.59 8.31 -5.83
N VAL A 91 3.43 7.84 -5.37
CA VAL A 91 3.29 6.70 -4.46
C VAL A 91 2.68 5.53 -5.23
N ALA A 92 3.24 4.33 -5.02
CA ALA A 92 2.76 3.09 -5.60
C ALA A 92 2.39 2.10 -4.49
N TYR A 93 1.11 1.74 -4.41
CA TYR A 93 0.64 0.69 -3.51
C TYR A 93 0.42 -0.61 -4.28
N LEU A 94 1.20 -1.64 -3.93
CA LEU A 94 1.12 -2.98 -4.51
C LEU A 94 0.19 -3.85 -3.66
N LEU A 95 -1.01 -4.12 -4.17
CA LEU A 95 -2.02 -4.95 -3.50
C LEU A 95 -1.99 -6.34 -4.10
N LEU A 96 -0.95 -7.10 -3.72
CA LEU A 96 -0.65 -8.41 -4.28
C LEU A 96 -1.03 -9.55 -3.32
N ASP A 97 -1.53 -10.66 -3.88
CA ASP A 97 -1.47 -11.96 -3.24
C ASP A 97 -0.15 -12.66 -3.60
N LEU A 98 0.83 -12.56 -2.69
CA LEU A 98 2.17 -13.12 -2.89
C LEU A 98 2.15 -14.65 -2.97
N LYS A 99 1.32 -15.32 -2.16
CA LYS A 99 1.21 -16.79 -2.14
C LYS A 99 0.69 -17.32 -3.47
N ARG A 100 -0.37 -16.71 -4.01
CA ARG A 100 -0.90 -17.03 -5.35
C ARG A 100 0.15 -16.81 -6.44
N ARG A 101 1.03 -15.83 -6.27
CA ARG A 101 2.13 -15.54 -7.19
C ARG A 101 3.38 -16.42 -6.97
N GLY A 102 3.37 -17.32 -5.99
CA GLY A 102 4.52 -18.18 -5.69
C GLY A 102 5.69 -17.45 -5.02
N TYR A 103 5.45 -16.27 -4.43
CA TYR A 103 6.41 -15.53 -3.63
C TYR A 103 6.15 -15.77 -2.13
N GLY A 104 7.22 -15.98 -1.38
CA GLY A 104 7.18 -16.34 0.04
C GLY A 104 8.13 -17.50 0.32
N VAL A 105 8.48 -17.69 1.61
CA VAL A 105 9.27 -18.82 2.09
C VAL A 105 8.34 -19.94 2.53
#